data_AF-A0A355T9U1-F1
#
_entry.id   AF-A0A355T9U1-F1
#
_cell.length_a   1.000
_cell.length_b   1.000
_cell.length_c   1.000
_cell.angle_alpha   90.00
_cell.angle_beta   90.00
_cell.angle_gamma   90.00
#
_symmetry.space_group_name_H-M   'P 1'
#
loop_
_entity.id
_entity.type
_entity.pdbx_description
1 polymer ?
#
loop_
_entity_poly.entity_id
_entity_poly.type
_entity_poly.pdbx_seq_one_letter_code
_entity_poly.pdbx_strand_id
1 'polypeptide(L)'
;MGGSKKTEDALGATSDHEDINSLSKALVGGLGALGDYYFPPDLVGGCCPRVAGEEQDIVWNAAAEAADTERIHIVWQAKGDKIWYLAIQSADQSSHPDTWCPFASLLPSMKDAALPPIVYTYFSEETATMMTLLSDGLQIHRGTASVVRAKAERIARELDEAPIIDLVPDRIAKLTPFPWYSLSLFEERARRVLATVVVFSSIIFACFAILIWLGAAMSTVTANADLEEIRVRSERKSLELLRSVQLQRASPMRKKLAAFSDLNDGLLTLNGYLEIYTIIDGKAVWRAVIPKNITANRIKEIGGQMLETDDRGVIIGNSRESLTIEKSKSRRRRR
;
A
#
# COMPACT_ATOMS: atom_id res chain seq x y z
N MET A 1 -57.14 40.73 -6.71
CA MET A 1 -57.54 39.59 -5.86
C MET A 1 -57.45 38.36 -6.74
N GLY A 2 -56.31 37.68 -6.81
CA GLY A 2 -55.99 36.49 -5.99
C GLY A 2 -56.25 35.26 -6.86
N GLY A 3 -55.37 34.31 -7.13
CA GLY A 3 -54.09 33.89 -6.56
C GLY A 3 -54.05 32.34 -6.61
N SER A 4 -52.88 31.74 -6.89
CA SER A 4 -52.54 30.29 -6.76
C SER A 4 -53.17 29.32 -7.79
N LYS A 5 -52.52 28.24 -8.27
CA LYS A 5 -51.25 27.56 -7.93
C LYS A 5 -50.86 26.56 -9.05
N LYS A 6 -49.54 26.42 -9.26
CA LYS A 6 -48.67 25.24 -9.53
C LYS A 6 -49.16 23.98 -10.31
N THR A 7 -48.33 23.61 -11.30
CA THR A 7 -47.66 22.31 -11.62
C THR A 7 -46.82 22.58 -12.89
N GLU A 8 -45.49 22.72 -12.96
CA GLU A 8 -44.36 21.99 -12.35
C GLU A 8 -44.53 20.47 -12.43
N ASP A 9 -44.14 19.88 -13.57
CA ASP A 9 -43.15 18.79 -13.64
C ASP A 9 -42.76 18.52 -15.10
N ALA A 10 -41.64 19.13 -15.51
CA ALA A 10 -40.86 18.74 -16.67
C ALA A 10 -39.47 18.33 -16.15
N LEU A 11 -39.28 17.04 -15.86
CA LEU A 11 -37.96 16.40 -15.83
C LEU A 11 -37.79 15.77 -17.22
N GLY A 12 -36.84 16.15 -18.07
CA GLY A 12 -35.46 16.50 -17.73
C GLY A 12 -34.55 15.33 -18.11
N ALA A 13 -34.64 14.87 -19.36
CA ALA A 13 -33.78 13.85 -19.93
C ALA A 13 -32.71 14.53 -20.79
N THR A 14 -31.67 15.09 -20.16
CA THR A 14 -30.43 15.52 -20.83
C THR A 14 -29.33 15.70 -19.78
N SER A 15 -28.53 14.67 -19.52
CA SER A 15 -27.24 14.85 -18.81
C SER A 15 -26.08 14.05 -19.39
N ASP A 16 -26.32 13.12 -20.32
CA ASP A 16 -25.24 12.19 -20.73
C ASP A 16 -24.44 12.66 -21.95
N HIS A 17 -24.78 13.81 -22.55
CA HIS A 17 -24.06 14.36 -23.71
C HIS A 17 -23.01 15.43 -23.37
N GLU A 18 -22.96 15.95 -22.14
CA GLU A 18 -21.94 16.94 -21.77
C GLU A 18 -20.59 16.32 -21.39
N ASP A 19 -20.56 15.06 -20.93
CA ASP A 19 -19.33 14.43 -20.47
C ASP A 19 -18.39 13.98 -21.61
N ILE A 20 -18.92 13.67 -22.79
CA ILE A 20 -18.10 13.38 -23.98
C ILE A 20 -17.38 14.65 -24.47
N ASN A 21 -18.01 15.82 -24.27
CA ASN A 21 -17.44 17.11 -24.67
C ASN A 21 -16.39 17.64 -23.68
N SER A 22 -16.46 17.26 -22.40
CA SER A 22 -15.47 17.67 -21.41
C SER A 22 -14.17 16.85 -21.53
N LEU A 23 -14.29 15.56 -21.82
CA LEU A 23 -13.16 14.69 -22.17
C LEU A 23 -12.52 15.11 -23.49
N SER A 24 -13.29 15.34 -24.56
CA SER A 24 -12.72 15.83 -25.82
C SER A 24 -12.01 17.19 -25.63
N LYS A 25 -12.55 18.09 -24.82
CA LYS A 25 -11.95 19.40 -24.52
C LYS A 25 -10.70 19.33 -23.62
N ALA A 26 -10.63 18.37 -22.71
CA ALA A 26 -9.43 18.09 -21.91
C ALA A 26 -8.36 17.33 -22.72
N LEU A 27 -8.78 16.51 -23.70
CA LEU A 27 -7.91 15.68 -24.54
C LEU A 27 -7.28 16.47 -25.70
N VAL A 28 -8.01 17.45 -26.26
CA VAL A 28 -7.62 18.23 -27.45
C VAL A 28 -6.71 19.42 -27.13
N GLY A 29 -6.56 19.79 -25.85
CA GLY A 29 -6.06 21.13 -25.53
C GLY A 29 -7.09 22.19 -25.95
N GLY A 30 -6.96 23.41 -25.45
CA GLY A 30 -7.91 24.47 -25.80
C GLY A 30 -7.98 24.66 -27.32
N LEU A 31 -9.18 24.46 -27.90
CA LEU A 31 -9.57 24.83 -29.27
C LEU A 31 -9.34 26.32 -29.64
N GLY A 32 -8.64 27.08 -28.79
CA GLY A 32 -8.54 28.54 -28.84
C GLY A 32 -7.37 29.09 -29.65
N ALA A 33 -6.51 28.25 -30.24
CA ALA A 33 -5.39 28.71 -31.06
C ALA A 33 -4.97 27.64 -32.08
N LEU A 34 -5.89 27.22 -32.96
CA LEU A 34 -5.43 26.62 -34.22
C LEU A 34 -4.70 27.74 -34.99
N GLY A 35 -3.41 27.54 -35.21
CA GLY A 35 -2.50 28.48 -35.84
C GLY A 35 -2.72 28.60 -37.34
N ASP A 36 -1.67 28.98 -38.06
CA ASP A 36 -1.73 29.17 -39.51
C ASP A 36 -2.12 27.87 -40.24
N TYR A 37 -2.79 28.03 -41.38
CA TYR A 37 -3.11 26.89 -42.24
C TYR A 37 -1.83 26.37 -42.89
N TYR A 38 -1.74 25.04 -43.02
CA TYR A 38 -0.60 24.37 -43.60
C TYR A 38 -1.08 23.22 -44.50
N PHE A 39 -0.41 23.04 -45.64
CA PHE A 39 -0.64 21.92 -46.54
C PHE A 39 0.57 20.98 -46.47
N PRO A 40 0.49 19.90 -45.68
CA PRO A 40 1.60 19.00 -45.44
C PRO A 40 2.08 18.33 -46.73
N PRO A 41 3.40 18.10 -46.86
CA PRO A 41 3.97 17.53 -48.06
C PRO A 41 3.57 16.07 -48.28
N ASP A 42 3.48 15.31 -47.19
CA ASP A 42 3.18 13.87 -47.16
C ASP A 42 1.73 13.63 -46.68
N LEU A 43 0.82 14.51 -47.11
CA LEU A 43 -0.59 14.39 -46.84
C LEU A 43 -1.18 13.19 -47.61
N VAL A 44 -1.69 12.22 -46.86
CA VAL A 44 -2.36 11.04 -47.39
C VAL A 44 -3.86 11.16 -47.13
N GLY A 45 -4.68 10.67 -48.08
CA GLY A 45 -6.13 10.64 -47.91
C GLY A 45 -6.70 9.39 -48.54
N GLY A 46 -7.79 8.90 -47.96
CA GLY A 46 -8.45 7.69 -48.41
C GLY A 46 -9.85 7.55 -47.85
N CYS A 47 -10.46 6.41 -48.17
CA CYS A 47 -11.76 6.02 -47.64
C CYS A 47 -11.71 4.59 -47.11
N CYS A 48 -12.48 4.32 -46.06
CA CYS A 48 -12.66 2.99 -45.48
C CYS A 48 -14.15 2.65 -45.39
N PRO A 49 -14.52 1.36 -45.40
CA PRO A 49 -15.86 0.94 -45.02
C PRO A 49 -16.12 1.26 -43.55
N ARG A 50 -17.34 1.67 -43.24
CA ARG A 50 -17.75 2.03 -41.89
C ARG A 50 -18.28 0.81 -41.14
N VAL A 51 -17.67 0.51 -40.00
CA VAL A 51 -18.19 -0.42 -39.00
C VAL A 51 -18.43 0.38 -37.72
N ALA A 52 -19.69 0.45 -37.27
CA ALA A 52 -20.05 1.25 -36.10
C ALA A 52 -19.32 0.73 -34.85
N GLY A 53 -18.64 1.62 -34.14
CA GLY A 53 -17.86 1.29 -32.93
C GLY A 53 -16.37 1.03 -33.16
N GLU A 54 -15.95 0.69 -34.39
CA GLU A 54 -14.55 0.39 -34.75
C GLU A 54 -13.98 1.40 -35.76
N GLU A 55 -14.68 2.52 -35.96
CA GLU A 55 -14.38 3.52 -36.99
C GLU A 55 -12.96 4.08 -36.86
N GLN A 56 -12.57 4.38 -35.62
CA GLN A 56 -11.27 4.96 -35.30
C GLN A 56 -10.11 3.99 -35.60
N ASP A 57 -10.25 2.72 -35.26
CA ASP A 57 -9.20 1.70 -35.44
C ASP A 57 -9.03 1.35 -36.92
N ILE A 58 -10.15 1.24 -37.66
CA ILE A 58 -10.13 1.01 -39.11
C ILE A 58 -9.41 2.15 -39.82
N VAL A 59 -9.77 3.40 -39.51
CA VAL A 59 -9.13 4.58 -40.09
C VAL A 59 -7.65 4.62 -39.73
N TRP A 60 -7.31 4.36 -38.48
CA TRP A 60 -5.93 4.39 -38.02
C TRP A 60 -5.07 3.37 -38.79
N ASN A 61 -5.53 2.13 -38.90
CA ASN A 61 -4.79 1.08 -39.62
C ASN A 61 -4.61 1.42 -41.10
N ALA A 62 -5.68 1.86 -41.78
CA ALA A 62 -5.61 2.24 -43.18
C ALA A 62 -4.72 3.47 -43.41
N ALA A 63 -4.78 4.44 -42.51
CA ALA A 63 -3.93 5.62 -42.56
C ALA A 63 -2.46 5.30 -42.28
N ALA A 64 -2.18 4.42 -41.31
CA ALA A 64 -0.84 4.01 -40.94
C ALA A 64 -0.17 3.21 -42.07
N GLU A 65 -0.93 2.30 -42.71
CA GLU A 65 -0.48 1.56 -43.89
C GLU A 65 -0.19 2.51 -45.05
N ALA A 66 -1.08 3.46 -45.33
CA ALA A 66 -0.91 4.39 -46.45
C ALA A 66 0.21 5.43 -46.21
N ALA A 67 0.49 5.77 -44.95
CA ALA A 67 1.58 6.67 -44.57
C ALA A 67 2.91 5.95 -44.29
N ASP A 68 2.94 4.62 -44.36
CA ASP A 68 4.08 3.74 -44.03
C ASP A 68 4.66 4.00 -42.62
N THR A 69 3.80 4.36 -41.66
CA THR A 69 4.20 4.63 -40.28
C THR A 69 3.03 4.55 -39.31
N GLU A 70 3.29 4.06 -38.09
CA GLU A 70 2.30 4.07 -37.00
C GLU A 70 2.19 5.45 -36.33
N ARG A 71 3.16 6.34 -36.54
CA ARG A 71 3.18 7.67 -35.93
C ARG A 71 2.52 8.68 -36.86
N ILE A 72 1.19 8.69 -36.82
CA ILE A 72 0.37 9.57 -37.66
C ILE A 72 -0.51 10.50 -36.83
N HIS A 73 -0.91 11.59 -37.47
CA HIS A 73 -2.07 12.38 -37.08
C HIS A 73 -3.14 12.27 -38.16
N ILE A 74 -4.38 12.08 -37.73
CA ILE A 74 -5.52 11.83 -38.59
C ILE A 74 -6.63 12.84 -38.33
N VAL A 75 -7.37 13.17 -39.38
CA VAL A 75 -8.70 13.77 -39.29
C VAL A 75 -9.61 12.89 -40.12
N TRP A 76 -10.76 12.51 -39.56
CA TRP A 76 -11.69 11.65 -40.26
C TRP A 76 -13.13 12.05 -39.99
N GLN A 77 -14.01 11.70 -40.92
CA GLN A 77 -15.43 11.92 -40.81
C GLN A 77 -16.19 10.75 -41.44
N ALA A 78 -17.18 10.23 -40.72
CA ALA A 78 -18.06 9.20 -41.22
C ALA A 78 -19.28 9.82 -41.93
N LYS A 79 -19.59 9.32 -43.14
CA LYS A 79 -20.81 9.67 -43.87
C LYS A 79 -21.39 8.43 -44.54
N GLY A 80 -22.59 8.04 -44.14
CA GLY A 80 -23.23 6.82 -44.65
C GLY A 80 -22.48 5.56 -44.21
N ASP A 81 -22.13 4.71 -45.17
CA ASP A 81 -21.40 3.45 -45.01
C ASP A 81 -19.87 3.59 -45.14
N LYS A 82 -19.36 4.82 -45.24
CA LYS A 82 -17.94 5.10 -45.47
C LYS A 82 -17.37 6.10 -44.47
N ILE A 83 -16.09 5.93 -44.21
CA ILE A 83 -15.27 6.85 -43.42
C ILE A 83 -14.23 7.47 -44.33
N TRP A 84 -14.19 8.80 -44.33
CA TRP A 84 -13.26 9.60 -45.11
C TRP A 84 -12.17 10.10 -44.18
N TYR A 85 -10.91 9.93 -44.55
CA TYR A 85 -9.81 10.33 -43.68
C TYR A 85 -8.69 11.06 -44.43
N LEU A 86 -8.04 11.95 -43.69
CA LEU A 86 -6.76 12.57 -44.03
C LEU A 86 -5.77 12.20 -42.95
N ALA A 87 -4.54 11.91 -43.34
CA ALA A 87 -3.47 11.52 -42.44
C ALA A 87 -2.15 12.18 -42.84
N ILE A 88 -1.38 12.54 -41.82
CA ILE A 88 -0.03 13.09 -41.96
C ILE A 88 0.89 12.36 -40.98
N GLN A 89 2.18 12.31 -41.31
CA GLN A 89 3.17 11.78 -40.39
C GLN A 89 3.38 12.73 -39.20
N SER A 90 3.62 12.19 -38.01
CA SER A 90 3.92 12.99 -36.82
C SER A 90 5.19 13.83 -36.97
N ALA A 91 6.13 13.45 -37.84
CA ALA A 91 7.32 14.24 -38.13
C ALA A 91 6.97 15.61 -38.73
N ASP A 92 6.02 15.65 -39.68
CA ASP A 92 5.53 16.89 -40.30
C ASP A 92 4.83 17.78 -39.28
N GLN A 93 3.91 17.21 -38.50
CA GLN A 93 3.19 17.97 -37.46
C GLN A 93 4.14 18.50 -36.37
N SER A 94 5.23 17.79 -36.07
CA SER A 94 6.23 18.26 -35.11
C SER A 94 7.03 19.47 -35.61
N SER A 95 7.20 19.59 -36.92
CA SER A 95 7.88 20.73 -37.56
C SER A 95 6.96 21.95 -37.65
N HIS A 96 5.65 21.72 -37.72
CA HIS A 96 4.61 22.74 -37.81
C HIS A 96 3.55 22.55 -36.72
N PRO A 97 3.89 22.80 -35.44
CA PRO A 97 2.95 22.65 -34.34
C PRO A 97 1.77 23.62 -34.48
N ASP A 98 0.63 23.23 -33.93
CA ASP A 98 -0.62 24.00 -33.91
C ASP A 98 -1.21 24.37 -35.28
N THR A 99 -0.66 23.84 -36.39
CA THR A 99 -1.23 24.05 -37.72
C THR A 99 -2.41 23.11 -38.02
N TRP A 100 -3.21 23.47 -39.02
CA TRP A 100 -4.32 22.67 -39.50
C TRP A 100 -4.35 22.65 -41.03
N CYS A 101 -4.97 21.62 -41.61
CA CYS A 101 -5.10 21.50 -43.05
C CYS A 101 -6.50 21.93 -43.53
N PRO A 102 -6.60 22.88 -44.48
CA PRO A 102 -7.88 23.29 -45.06
C PRO A 102 -8.68 22.17 -45.71
N PHE A 103 -8.03 21.11 -46.20
CA PHE A 103 -8.75 19.96 -46.75
C PHE A 103 -9.55 19.18 -45.69
N ALA A 104 -9.16 19.26 -44.42
CA ALA A 104 -9.86 18.57 -43.34
C ALA A 104 -11.29 19.07 -43.13
N SER A 105 -11.55 20.36 -43.34
CA SER A 105 -12.88 20.95 -43.23
C SER A 105 -13.78 20.67 -44.44
N LEU A 106 -13.19 20.17 -45.52
CA LEU A 106 -13.86 19.85 -46.78
C LEU A 106 -14.21 18.36 -46.90
N LEU A 107 -13.96 17.57 -45.86
CA LEU A 107 -14.34 16.17 -45.83
C LEU A 107 -15.87 15.99 -45.85
N PRO A 108 -16.39 14.93 -46.49
CA PRO A 108 -17.82 14.69 -46.55
C PRO A 108 -18.47 14.65 -45.16
N SER A 109 -19.62 15.32 -45.00
CA SER A 109 -20.35 15.54 -43.74
C SER A 109 -19.86 16.72 -42.89
N MET A 110 -18.80 17.42 -43.29
CA MET A 110 -18.45 18.71 -42.69
C MET A 110 -19.33 19.85 -43.22
N LYS A 111 -19.38 20.97 -42.47
CA LYS A 111 -20.23 22.13 -42.81
C LYS A 111 -19.84 22.79 -44.13
N ASP A 112 -18.55 22.83 -44.42
CA ASP A 112 -17.99 23.54 -45.57
C ASP A 112 -17.79 22.63 -46.80
N ALA A 113 -18.15 21.34 -46.67
CA ALA A 113 -17.97 20.35 -47.71
C ALA A 113 -19.04 20.45 -48.81
N ALA A 114 -18.61 20.38 -50.06
CA ALA A 114 -19.51 20.24 -51.20
C ALA A 114 -19.89 18.77 -51.43
N LEU A 115 -20.89 18.54 -52.28
CA LEU A 115 -21.32 17.20 -52.65
C LEU A 115 -20.32 16.56 -53.64
N PRO A 116 -19.81 15.34 -53.37
CA PRO A 116 -19.03 14.58 -54.33
C PRO A 116 -19.86 14.15 -55.56
N PRO A 117 -19.26 14.01 -56.76
CA PRO A 117 -17.84 14.14 -57.07
C PRO A 117 -17.37 15.61 -57.15
N ILE A 118 -16.21 15.92 -56.56
CA ILE A 118 -15.64 17.27 -56.58
C ILE A 118 -14.11 17.26 -56.50
N VAL A 119 -13.47 18.26 -57.10
CA VAL A 119 -12.02 18.46 -57.05
C VAL A 119 -11.70 19.77 -56.33
N TYR A 120 -10.92 19.70 -55.26
CA TYR A 120 -10.38 20.86 -54.56
C TYR A 120 -8.91 21.04 -54.92
N THR A 121 -8.51 22.27 -55.20
CA THR A 121 -7.15 22.61 -55.64
C THR A 121 -6.58 23.74 -54.82
N TYR A 122 -5.33 23.61 -54.41
CA TYR A 122 -4.56 24.66 -53.76
C TYR A 122 -3.26 24.87 -54.54
N PHE A 123 -2.97 26.12 -54.87
CA PHE A 123 -1.76 26.52 -55.60
C PHE A 123 -0.92 27.44 -54.70
N SER A 124 0.25 26.96 -54.29
CA SER A 124 1.32 27.77 -53.71
C SER A 124 2.36 28.12 -54.79
N GLU A 125 3.30 29.02 -54.47
CA GLU A 125 4.36 29.46 -55.39
C GLU A 125 5.25 28.29 -55.85
N GLU A 126 5.54 27.35 -54.95
CA GLU A 126 6.45 26.23 -55.23
C GLU A 126 5.72 24.91 -55.53
N THR A 127 4.57 24.68 -54.90
CA THR A 127 3.84 23.40 -55.00
C THR A 127 2.35 23.60 -55.11
N ALA A 128 1.67 22.63 -55.71
CA ALA A 128 0.23 22.58 -55.77
C ALA A 128 -0.24 21.24 -55.20
N THR A 129 -1.38 21.28 -54.50
CA THR A 129 -2.00 20.10 -53.91
C THR A 129 -3.47 20.07 -54.33
N MET A 130 -3.92 18.89 -54.72
CA MET A 130 -5.29 18.62 -55.13
C MET A 130 -5.87 17.50 -54.28
N MET A 131 -7.11 17.68 -53.84
CA MET A 131 -7.92 16.66 -53.21
C MET A 131 -9.11 16.33 -54.13
N THR A 132 -9.20 15.08 -54.55
CA THR A 132 -10.32 14.57 -55.36
C THR A 132 -11.22 13.74 -54.47
N LEU A 133 -12.46 14.20 -54.30
CA LEU A 133 -13.52 13.47 -53.62
C LEU A 133 -14.41 12.82 -54.68
N LEU A 134 -14.34 11.50 -54.80
CA LEU A 134 -15.25 10.71 -55.60
C LEU A 134 -16.44 10.26 -54.74
N SER A 135 -17.44 9.64 -55.36
CA SER A 135 -18.55 9.02 -54.62
C SER A 135 -18.07 7.85 -53.76
N ASP A 136 -16.96 7.22 -54.15
CA ASP A 136 -16.48 5.99 -53.57
C ASP A 136 -15.06 6.03 -53.02
N GLY A 137 -14.29 7.09 -53.28
CA GLY A 137 -12.89 7.19 -52.91
C GLY A 137 -12.39 8.63 -52.75
N LEU A 138 -11.34 8.79 -51.95
CA LEU A 138 -10.63 10.05 -51.75
C LEU A 138 -9.19 9.87 -52.22
N GLN A 139 -8.72 10.79 -53.05
CA GLN A 139 -7.36 10.77 -53.56
C GLN A 139 -6.72 12.13 -53.40
N ILE A 140 -5.46 12.13 -52.98
CA ILE A 140 -4.65 13.34 -52.85
C ILE A 140 -3.53 13.27 -53.86
N HIS A 141 -3.32 14.39 -54.55
CA HIS A 141 -2.29 14.51 -55.55
C HIS A 141 -1.52 15.79 -55.31
N ARG A 142 -0.20 15.69 -55.31
CA ARG A 142 0.70 16.82 -55.16
C ARG A 142 1.66 16.87 -56.34
N GLY A 143 2.04 18.08 -56.74
CA GLY A 143 2.99 18.29 -57.82
C GLY A 143 3.22 19.77 -58.07
N THR A 144 3.72 20.09 -59.25
CA THR A 144 3.82 21.48 -59.70
C THR A 144 2.44 22.02 -60.09
N ALA A 145 2.29 23.35 -60.08
CA ALA A 145 1.02 23.99 -60.42
C ALA A 145 0.48 23.59 -61.81
N SER A 146 1.35 23.40 -62.80
CA SER A 146 0.96 22.97 -64.15
C SER A 146 0.46 21.54 -64.18
N VAL A 147 1.15 20.62 -63.50
CA VAL A 147 0.77 19.20 -63.45
C VAL A 147 -0.54 19.01 -62.69
N VAL A 148 -0.69 19.66 -61.54
CA VAL A 148 -1.90 19.56 -60.73
C VAL A 148 -3.10 20.16 -61.45
N ARG A 149 -2.94 21.32 -62.10
CA ARG A 149 -4.02 21.93 -62.88
C ARG A 149 -4.45 21.04 -64.06
N ALA A 150 -3.50 20.53 -64.83
CA ALA A 150 -3.81 19.61 -65.93
C ALA A 150 -4.50 18.33 -65.45
N LYS A 151 -4.07 17.80 -64.29
CA LYS A 151 -4.68 16.61 -63.70
C LYS A 151 -6.08 16.89 -63.14
N ALA A 152 -6.29 18.04 -62.51
CA ALA A 152 -7.59 18.48 -62.01
C ALA A 152 -8.60 18.62 -63.16
N GLU A 153 -8.22 19.29 -64.26
CA GLU A 153 -9.06 19.42 -65.45
C GLU A 153 -9.38 18.07 -66.09
N ARG A 154 -8.39 17.16 -66.15
CA ARG A 154 -8.60 15.82 -66.69
C ARG A 154 -9.60 15.03 -65.85
N ILE A 155 -9.42 14.99 -64.54
CA ILE A 155 -10.31 14.27 -63.62
C ILE A 155 -11.71 14.89 -63.64
N ALA A 156 -11.82 16.22 -63.68
CA ALA A 156 -13.11 16.90 -63.80
C ALA A 156 -13.86 16.51 -65.08
N ARG A 157 -13.18 16.40 -66.22
CA ARG A 157 -13.79 15.92 -67.48
C ARG A 157 -14.17 14.44 -67.42
N GLU A 158 -13.37 13.60 -66.77
CA GLU A 158 -13.65 12.18 -66.57
C GLU A 158 -14.87 11.95 -65.65
N LEU A 159 -15.15 12.88 -64.74
CA LEU A 159 -16.25 12.84 -63.76
C LEU A 159 -17.47 13.68 -64.18
N ASP A 160 -17.76 13.78 -65.48
CA ASP A 160 -18.92 14.51 -66.03
C ASP A 160 -18.94 16.00 -65.67
N GLU A 161 -17.81 16.68 -65.92
CA GLU A 161 -17.62 18.11 -65.61
C GLU A 161 -17.77 18.46 -64.12
N ALA A 162 -17.23 17.60 -63.25
CA ALA A 162 -17.22 17.84 -61.82
C ALA A 162 -16.60 19.22 -61.47
N PRO A 163 -17.18 19.96 -60.51
CA PRO A 163 -16.72 21.30 -60.18
C PRO A 163 -15.28 21.26 -59.64
N ILE A 164 -14.46 22.22 -60.10
CA ILE A 164 -13.12 22.46 -59.55
C ILE A 164 -13.21 23.68 -58.64
N ILE A 165 -12.84 23.50 -57.37
CA ILE A 165 -12.85 24.55 -56.37
C ILE A 165 -11.42 24.90 -55.97
N ASP A 166 -11.00 26.11 -56.35
CA ASP A 166 -9.73 26.68 -55.93
C ASP A 166 -9.81 27.24 -54.51
N LEU A 167 -8.89 26.79 -53.66
CA LEU A 167 -8.67 27.25 -52.30
C LEU A 167 -7.74 28.46 -52.31
N VAL A 168 -8.31 29.63 -52.56
CA VAL A 168 -7.63 30.92 -52.40
C VAL A 168 -7.57 31.27 -50.90
N PRO A 169 -6.53 31.99 -50.41
CA PRO A 169 -6.43 32.38 -48.99
C PRO A 169 -7.72 32.97 -48.38
N ASP A 170 -8.43 33.81 -49.13
CA ASP A 170 -9.71 34.40 -48.71
C ASP A 170 -10.81 33.36 -48.45
N ARG A 171 -10.79 32.24 -49.19
CA ARG A 171 -11.72 31.13 -48.97
C ARG A 171 -11.28 30.30 -47.77
N ILE A 172 -9.97 30.06 -47.62
CA ILE A 172 -9.41 29.31 -46.49
C ILE A 172 -9.77 29.97 -45.15
N ALA A 173 -9.70 31.31 -45.08
CA ALA A 173 -10.05 32.06 -43.87
C ALA A 173 -11.52 31.91 -43.43
N LYS A 174 -12.42 31.46 -44.32
CA LYS A 174 -13.84 31.23 -44.02
C LYS A 174 -14.13 29.80 -43.57
N LEU A 175 -13.18 28.89 -43.78
CA LEU A 175 -13.35 27.49 -43.43
C LEU A 175 -13.23 27.29 -41.92
N THR A 176 -13.96 26.31 -41.41
CA THR A 176 -13.86 25.90 -40.01
C THR A 176 -12.58 25.10 -39.76
N PRO A 177 -11.69 25.54 -38.85
CA PRO A 177 -10.44 24.83 -38.61
C PRO A 177 -10.69 23.54 -37.83
N PHE A 178 -10.11 22.43 -38.29
CA PHE A 178 -10.20 21.12 -37.63
C PHE A 178 -8.84 20.68 -37.11
N PRO A 179 -8.73 20.33 -35.81
CA PRO A 179 -7.48 19.88 -35.23
C PRO A 179 -7.14 18.47 -35.69
N TRP A 180 -5.83 18.21 -35.79
CA TRP A 180 -5.28 16.88 -36.02
C TRP A 180 -5.38 15.99 -34.78
N TYR A 181 -5.80 14.73 -34.93
CA TYR A 181 -5.89 13.75 -33.85
C TYR A 181 -4.78 12.72 -33.93
N SER A 182 -4.14 12.35 -32.83
CA SER A 182 -3.12 11.29 -32.81
C SER A 182 -3.41 10.28 -31.70
N LEU A 183 -3.49 9.00 -32.07
CA LEU A 183 -3.61 7.89 -31.11
C LEU A 183 -2.27 7.60 -30.44
N SER A 184 -1.15 7.70 -31.16
CA SER A 184 0.17 7.45 -30.60
C SER A 184 0.52 8.43 -29.46
N LEU A 185 0.13 9.70 -29.58
CA LEU A 185 0.26 10.67 -28.49
C LEU A 185 -0.60 10.31 -27.26
N PHE A 186 -1.78 9.76 -27.47
CA PHE A 186 -2.65 9.31 -26.38
C PHE A 186 -2.02 8.14 -25.64
N GLU A 187 -1.52 7.14 -26.36
CA GLU A 187 -0.82 6.01 -25.75
C GLU A 187 0.43 6.44 -25.01
N GLU A 188 1.24 7.34 -25.59
CA GLU A 188 2.44 7.84 -24.91
C GLU A 188 2.09 8.61 -23.63
N ARG A 189 1.04 9.45 -23.65
CA ARG A 189 0.57 10.14 -22.44
C ARG A 189 0.06 9.14 -21.41
N ALA A 190 -0.72 8.15 -21.81
CA ALA A 190 -1.20 7.09 -20.92
C ALA A 190 -0.03 6.31 -20.30
N ARG A 191 0.99 5.94 -21.09
CA ARG A 191 2.21 5.29 -20.60
C ARG A 191 2.98 6.17 -19.61
N ARG A 192 3.10 7.47 -19.87
CA ARG A 192 3.75 8.42 -18.93
C ARG A 192 3.00 8.55 -17.62
N VAL A 193 1.67 8.66 -17.67
CA VAL A 193 0.82 8.71 -16.47
C VAL A 193 0.96 7.41 -15.68
N LEU A 194 0.88 6.26 -16.34
CA LEU A 194 1.01 4.96 -15.69
C LEU A 194 2.40 4.79 -15.06
N ALA A 195 3.47 5.17 -15.77
CA ALA A 195 4.83 5.17 -15.21
C ALA A 195 4.94 6.06 -13.97
N THR A 196 4.35 7.26 -14.02
CA THR A 196 4.34 8.19 -12.89
C THR A 196 3.60 7.59 -11.68
N VAL A 197 2.44 6.97 -11.90
CA VAL A 197 1.66 6.30 -10.85
C VAL A 197 2.44 5.15 -10.21
N VAL A 198 3.12 4.32 -11.02
CA VAL A 198 3.95 3.21 -10.53
C VAL A 198 5.11 3.73 -9.67
N VAL A 199 5.79 4.79 -10.09
CA VAL A 199 6.88 5.40 -9.33
C VAL A 199 6.37 5.97 -8.00
N PHE A 200 5.28 6.73 -8.01
CA PHE A 200 4.68 7.27 -6.77
C PHE A 200 4.23 6.16 -5.82
N SER A 201 3.59 5.11 -6.34
CA SER A 201 3.18 3.96 -5.54
C SER A 201 4.38 3.27 -4.89
N SER A 202 5.49 3.12 -5.62
CA SER A 202 6.73 2.52 -5.11
C SER A 202 7.36 3.36 -4.02
N ILE A 203 7.36 4.70 -4.16
CA ILE A 203 7.85 5.63 -3.14
C ILE A 203 7.01 5.52 -1.87
N ILE A 204 5.68 5.47 -1.99
CA ILE A 204 4.76 5.32 -0.85
C ILE A 204 5.06 4.01 -0.12
N PHE A 205 5.20 2.90 -0.86
CA PHE A 205 5.50 1.60 -0.27
C PHE A 205 6.86 1.58 0.43
N ALA A 206 7.89 2.19 -0.16
CA ALA A 206 9.21 2.34 0.44
C ALA A 206 9.15 3.17 1.74
N CYS A 207 8.40 4.28 1.74
CA CYS A 207 8.16 5.09 2.94
C CYS A 207 7.46 4.27 4.05
N PHE A 208 6.44 3.48 3.71
CA PHE A 208 5.78 2.59 4.68
C PHE A 208 6.75 1.54 5.24
N ALA A 209 7.57 0.92 4.40
CA ALA A 209 8.57 -0.04 4.85
C ALA A 209 9.58 0.61 5.82
N ILE A 210 10.05 1.82 5.52
CA ILE A 210 10.93 2.59 6.41
C ILE A 210 10.24 2.89 7.75
N LEU A 211 8.98 3.29 7.74
CA LEU A 211 8.21 3.55 8.97
C LEU A 211 8.03 2.28 9.82
N ILE A 212 7.75 1.14 9.20
CA ILE A 212 7.66 -0.14 9.90
C ILE A 212 9.00 -0.51 10.55
N TRP A 213 10.10 -0.36 9.80
CA TRP A 213 11.45 -0.61 10.32
C TRP A 213 11.82 0.35 11.47
N LEU A 214 11.45 1.63 11.36
CA LEU A 214 11.66 2.61 12.42
C LEU A 214 10.87 2.24 13.69
N GLY A 215 9.61 1.83 13.54
CA GLY A 215 8.78 1.35 14.64
C GLY A 215 9.37 0.11 15.33
N ALA A 216 9.85 -0.85 14.53
CA ALA A 216 10.53 -2.04 15.05
C ALA A 216 11.81 -1.66 15.81
N ALA A 217 12.63 -0.74 15.26
CA ALA A 217 13.84 -0.27 15.92
C ALA A 217 13.54 0.39 17.27
N MET A 218 12.54 1.28 17.35
CA MET A 218 12.14 1.87 18.63
C MET A 218 11.66 0.81 19.64
N SER A 219 10.89 -0.18 19.19
CA SER A 219 10.44 -1.28 20.04
C SER A 219 11.60 -2.11 20.59
N THR A 220 12.68 -2.29 19.82
CA THR A 220 13.87 -3.00 20.33
C THR A 220 14.62 -2.18 21.39
N VAL A 221 14.67 -0.85 21.26
CA VAL A 221 15.29 0.02 22.26
C VAL A 221 14.53 -0.02 23.59
N THR A 222 13.19 0.02 23.55
CA THR A 222 12.38 -0.09 24.78
C THR A 222 12.50 -1.48 25.41
N ALA A 223 12.49 -2.55 24.60
CA ALA A 223 12.65 -3.91 25.11
C ALA A 223 14.02 -4.11 25.80
N ASN A 224 15.09 -3.51 25.28
CA ASN A 224 16.40 -3.56 25.91
C ASN A 224 16.42 -2.84 27.27
N ALA A 225 15.71 -1.71 27.39
CA ALA A 225 15.59 -1.00 28.67
C ALA A 225 14.84 -1.85 29.72
N ASP A 226 13.75 -2.52 29.32
CA ASP A 226 12.99 -3.41 30.20
C ASP A 226 13.84 -4.62 30.65
N LEU A 227 14.62 -5.21 29.73
CA LEU A 227 15.52 -6.31 30.05
C LEU A 227 16.58 -5.92 31.07
N GLU A 228 17.14 -4.70 30.96
CA GLU A 228 18.12 -4.20 31.92
C GLU A 228 17.47 -3.94 33.30
N GLU A 229 16.26 -3.39 33.34
CA GLU A 229 15.52 -3.23 34.61
C GLU A 229 15.23 -4.58 35.28
N ILE A 230 14.78 -5.57 34.50
CA ILE A 230 14.52 -6.93 34.99
C ILE A 230 15.81 -7.56 35.53
N ARG A 231 16.94 -7.37 34.86
CA ARG A 231 18.25 -7.85 35.29
C ARG A 231 18.65 -7.23 36.63
N VAL A 232 18.59 -5.90 36.75
CA VAL A 232 18.90 -5.18 38.01
C VAL A 232 17.96 -5.61 39.14
N ARG A 233 16.67 -5.81 38.87
CA ARG A 233 15.69 -6.27 39.86
C ARG A 233 15.98 -7.70 40.32
N SER A 234 16.38 -8.58 39.41
CA SER A 234 16.75 -9.97 39.69
C SER A 234 18.01 -10.06 40.56
N GLU A 235 19.03 -9.25 40.24
CA GLU A 235 20.27 -9.17 41.04
C GLU A 235 20.00 -8.67 42.46
N ARG A 236 19.17 -7.64 42.63
CA ARG A 236 18.77 -7.13 43.95
C ARG A 236 18.05 -8.18 44.79
N LYS A 237 17.05 -8.88 44.22
CA LYS A 237 16.33 -9.95 44.93
C LYS A 237 17.25 -11.10 45.31
N SER A 238 18.20 -11.45 44.43
CA SER A 238 19.18 -12.50 44.71
C SER A 238 20.10 -12.12 45.87
N LEU A 239 20.59 -10.87 45.91
CA LEU A 239 21.39 -10.36 47.03
C LEU A 239 20.61 -10.29 48.34
N GLU A 240 19.34 -9.89 48.29
CA GLU A 240 18.46 -9.86 49.46
C GLU A 240 18.21 -11.27 50.03
N LEU A 241 17.95 -12.24 49.17
CA LEU A 241 17.82 -13.64 49.57
C LEU A 241 19.13 -14.16 50.18
N LEU A 242 20.28 -13.90 49.57
CA LEU A 242 21.58 -14.28 50.14
C LEU A 242 21.80 -13.65 51.52
N ARG A 243 21.46 -12.36 51.69
CA ARG A 243 21.58 -11.66 52.97
C ARG A 243 20.65 -12.24 54.03
N SER A 244 19.39 -12.54 53.66
CA SER A 244 18.42 -13.16 54.57
C SER A 244 18.85 -14.56 54.99
N VAL A 245 19.38 -15.37 54.07
CA VAL A 245 19.96 -16.69 54.36
C VAL A 245 21.18 -16.54 55.26
N GLN A 246 22.06 -15.56 55.01
CA GLN A 246 23.23 -15.32 55.84
C GLN A 246 22.86 -14.90 57.27
N LEU A 247 21.86 -14.03 57.44
CA LEU A 247 21.30 -13.64 58.73
C LEU A 247 20.65 -14.83 59.46
N GLN A 248 19.91 -15.68 58.74
CA GLN A 248 19.34 -16.91 59.30
C GLN A 248 20.42 -17.93 59.69
N ARG A 249 21.51 -18.02 58.92
CA ARG A 249 22.66 -18.89 59.18
C ARG A 249 23.53 -18.39 60.35
N ALA A 250 23.53 -17.08 60.59
CA ALA A 250 24.17 -16.43 61.75
C ALA A 250 23.28 -16.43 63.02
N SER A 251 22.03 -16.91 62.93
CA SER A 251 21.11 -16.96 64.07
C SER A 251 21.55 -18.00 65.13
N PRO A 252 21.06 -17.90 66.39
CA PRO A 252 21.43 -18.77 67.52
C PRO A 252 21.20 -20.28 67.32
N MET A 253 20.71 -20.71 66.15
CA MET A 253 20.54 -22.11 65.77
C MET A 253 21.83 -22.92 65.83
N ARG A 254 23.00 -22.36 65.44
CA ARG A 254 24.29 -23.08 65.58
C ARG A 254 24.62 -23.40 67.04
N LYS A 255 24.47 -22.42 67.95
CA LYS A 255 24.69 -22.64 69.38
C LYS A 255 23.73 -23.68 69.96
N LYS A 256 22.48 -23.70 69.48
CA LYS A 256 21.45 -24.64 69.94
C LYS A 256 21.61 -26.05 69.37
N LEU A 257 22.14 -26.20 68.15
CA LEU A 257 22.54 -27.48 67.57
C LEU A 257 23.75 -28.07 68.29
N ALA A 258 24.75 -27.24 68.62
CA ALA A 258 25.89 -27.67 69.44
C ALA A 258 25.41 -28.16 70.81
N ALA A 259 24.59 -27.37 71.52
CA ALA A 259 24.03 -27.77 72.81
C ALA A 259 23.16 -29.04 72.75
N PHE A 260 22.46 -29.27 71.63
CA PHE A 260 21.73 -30.51 71.40
C PHE A 260 22.67 -31.71 71.23
N SER A 261 23.75 -31.54 70.44
CA SER A 261 24.77 -32.58 70.25
C SER A 261 25.43 -32.94 71.58
N ASP A 262 25.89 -31.94 72.33
CA ASP A 262 26.53 -32.13 73.64
C ASP A 262 25.60 -32.86 74.63
N LEU A 263 24.31 -32.49 74.64
CA LEU A 263 23.29 -33.15 75.46
C LEU A 263 23.10 -34.61 75.05
N ASN A 264 22.99 -34.89 73.75
CA ASN A 264 22.78 -36.23 73.24
C ASN A 264 23.99 -37.13 73.50
N ASP A 265 25.20 -36.62 73.31
CA ASP A 265 26.44 -37.35 73.61
C ASP A 265 26.54 -37.65 75.11
N GLY A 266 26.21 -36.68 75.96
CA GLY A 266 26.12 -36.89 77.41
C GLY A 266 25.12 -37.99 77.79
N LEU A 267 23.93 -38.01 77.16
CA LEU A 267 22.93 -39.06 77.41
C LEU A 267 23.38 -40.44 76.92
N LEU A 268 24.05 -40.53 75.77
CA LEU A 268 24.57 -41.79 75.25
C LEU A 268 25.64 -42.39 76.16
N THR A 269 26.52 -41.58 76.77
CA THR A 269 27.50 -42.09 77.76
C THR A 269 26.83 -42.69 79.00
N LEU A 270 25.60 -42.29 79.28
CA LEU A 270 24.78 -42.79 80.38
C LEU A 270 23.86 -43.96 79.96
N ASN A 271 24.01 -44.50 78.75
CA ASN A 271 23.08 -45.47 78.16
C ASN A 271 21.62 -44.99 78.19
N GLY A 272 21.41 -43.67 78.15
CA GLY A 272 20.11 -43.05 78.00
C GLY A 272 19.80 -42.68 76.56
N TYR A 273 18.56 -42.32 76.31
CA TYR A 273 18.14 -41.75 75.04
C TYR A 273 17.25 -40.52 75.26
N LEU A 274 17.36 -39.58 74.33
CA LEU A 274 16.57 -38.35 74.32
C LEU A 274 15.20 -38.62 73.72
N GLU A 275 14.14 -38.21 74.41
CA GLU A 275 12.77 -38.47 73.98
C GLU A 275 12.11 -37.23 73.37
N ILE A 276 12.35 -36.06 73.97
CA ILE A 276 11.83 -34.79 73.49
C ILE A 276 12.93 -33.74 73.61
N TYR A 277 13.15 -33.01 72.53
CA TYR A 277 13.89 -31.76 72.55
C TYR A 277 13.09 -30.72 71.76
N THR A 278 12.70 -29.64 72.40
CA THR A 278 11.93 -28.57 71.76
C THR A 278 12.42 -27.23 72.28
N ILE A 279 12.48 -26.24 71.40
CA ILE A 279 12.90 -24.89 71.75
C ILE A 279 11.63 -24.05 71.87
N ILE A 280 11.31 -23.62 73.09
CA ILE A 280 10.14 -22.76 73.38
C ILE A 280 10.68 -21.43 73.92
N ASP A 281 10.28 -20.32 73.32
CA ASP A 281 10.66 -18.96 73.72
C ASP A 281 12.16 -18.77 73.98
N GLY A 282 12.97 -19.37 73.10
CA GLY A 282 14.42 -19.24 73.15
C GLY A 282 15.12 -20.20 74.13
N LYS A 283 14.39 -20.88 75.03
CA LYS A 283 14.92 -21.88 75.97
C LYS A 283 14.75 -23.29 75.41
N ALA A 284 15.79 -24.11 75.49
CA ALA A 284 15.69 -25.52 75.12
C ALA A 284 14.98 -26.25 76.27
N VAL A 285 13.89 -26.96 75.99
CA VAL A 285 13.20 -27.84 76.92
C VAL A 285 13.41 -29.26 76.44
N TRP A 286 13.96 -30.11 77.31
CA TRP A 286 14.31 -31.47 76.92
C TRP A 286 13.94 -32.50 77.98
N ARG A 287 13.72 -33.73 77.50
CA ARG A 287 13.39 -34.90 78.29
C ARG A 287 14.14 -36.11 77.76
N ALA A 288 14.75 -36.86 78.66
CA ALA A 288 15.47 -38.09 78.36
C ALA A 288 15.14 -39.19 79.36
N VAL A 289 15.32 -40.43 78.94
CA VAL A 289 15.16 -41.62 79.79
C VAL A 289 16.53 -42.24 80.00
N ILE A 290 16.88 -42.48 81.26
CA ILE A 290 18.16 -43.09 81.65
C ILE A 290 17.92 -44.32 82.56
N PRO A 291 18.85 -45.29 82.64
CA PRO A 291 18.69 -46.48 83.48
C PRO A 291 18.71 -46.15 84.99
N LYS A 292 18.08 -47.00 85.81
CA LYS A 292 17.90 -46.79 87.27
C LYS A 292 19.20 -46.83 88.09
N ASN A 293 20.32 -47.24 87.50
CA ASN A 293 21.61 -47.41 88.17
C ASN A 293 22.47 -46.12 88.24
N ILE A 294 21.95 -44.99 87.75
CA ILE A 294 22.70 -43.74 87.66
C ILE A 294 22.47 -42.86 88.90
N THR A 295 23.57 -42.38 89.47
CA THR A 295 23.55 -41.48 90.63
C THR A 295 23.08 -40.08 90.28
N ALA A 296 22.36 -39.45 91.21
CA ALA A 296 21.82 -38.10 91.09
C ALA A 296 22.87 -37.02 90.76
N ASN A 297 24.14 -37.25 91.09
CA ASN A 297 25.24 -36.33 90.78
C ASN A 297 25.51 -36.24 89.28
N ARG A 298 25.53 -37.37 88.55
CA ARG A 298 25.72 -37.38 87.09
C ARG A 298 24.55 -36.76 86.33
N ILE A 299 23.34 -36.88 86.88
CA ILE A 299 22.14 -36.25 86.29
C ILE A 299 22.26 -34.71 86.33
N LYS A 300 22.82 -34.16 87.41
CA LYS A 300 23.05 -32.71 87.55
C LYS A 300 24.14 -32.19 86.63
N GLU A 301 25.18 -32.97 86.32
CA GLU A 301 26.27 -32.58 85.42
C GLU A 301 25.77 -32.29 83.98
N ILE A 302 24.75 -33.02 83.53
CA ILE A 302 24.12 -32.82 82.21
C ILE A 302 23.03 -31.72 82.29
N GLY A 303 22.88 -31.05 83.44
CA GLY A 303 21.88 -30.00 83.67
C GLY A 303 20.45 -30.53 83.79
N GLY A 304 20.28 -31.82 84.06
CA GLY A 304 18.99 -32.48 84.24
C GLY A 304 18.53 -32.50 85.70
N GLN A 305 17.23 -32.63 85.90
CA GLN A 305 16.60 -32.95 87.17
C GLN A 305 15.79 -34.23 87.02
N MET A 306 15.74 -35.05 88.06
CA MET A 306 14.91 -36.25 88.11
C MET A 306 13.44 -35.83 88.23
N LEU A 307 12.62 -36.24 87.26
CA LEU A 307 11.22 -35.84 87.18
C LEU A 307 10.30 -36.95 87.66
N GLU A 308 10.47 -38.16 87.11
CA GLU A 308 9.61 -39.30 87.35
C GLU A 308 10.42 -40.61 87.19
N THR A 309 10.01 -41.68 87.87
CA THR A 309 10.59 -43.01 87.68
C THR A 309 9.52 -43.92 87.12
N ASP A 310 9.77 -44.47 85.94
CA ASP A 310 8.89 -45.41 85.26
C ASP A 310 9.56 -46.79 85.21
N ASP A 311 8.83 -47.82 84.77
CA ASP A 311 9.35 -49.16 84.57
C ASP A 311 10.50 -49.20 83.54
N ARG A 312 10.51 -48.22 82.61
CA ARG A 312 11.54 -48.06 81.57
C ARG A 312 12.83 -47.40 82.04
N GLY A 313 12.83 -46.75 83.19
CA GLY A 313 13.99 -46.01 83.69
C GLY A 313 13.62 -44.76 84.49
N VAL A 314 14.62 -43.95 84.80
CA VAL A 314 14.46 -42.64 85.42
C VAL A 314 14.31 -41.60 84.32
N ILE A 315 13.20 -40.87 84.34
CA ILE A 315 12.92 -39.77 83.42
C ILE A 315 13.58 -38.52 83.98
N ILE A 316 14.47 -37.93 83.19
CA ILE A 316 15.17 -36.69 83.52
C ILE A 316 14.83 -35.59 82.52
N GLY A 317 14.86 -34.34 82.98
CA GLY A 317 14.66 -33.18 82.12
C GLY A 317 15.09 -31.90 82.82
N ASN A 318 15.26 -30.83 82.06
CA ASN A 318 15.73 -29.56 82.61
C ASN A 318 14.64 -28.67 83.21
N SER A 319 13.37 -28.93 82.89
CA SER A 319 12.21 -28.21 83.41
C SER A 319 11.02 -29.16 83.58
N ARG A 320 10.19 -28.92 84.59
CA ARG A 320 8.91 -29.64 84.78
C ARG A 320 7.93 -29.43 83.61
N GLU A 321 8.12 -28.38 82.81
CA GLU A 321 7.33 -28.12 81.61
C GLU A 321 7.45 -29.24 80.56
N SER A 322 8.56 -29.99 80.57
CA SER A 322 8.76 -31.13 79.68
C SER A 322 7.73 -32.26 79.90
N LEU A 323 7.17 -32.40 81.11
CA LEU A 323 6.11 -33.38 81.42
C LEU A 323 4.76 -32.98 80.81
N THR A 324 4.49 -31.68 80.73
CA THR A 324 3.22 -31.15 80.22
C THR A 324 3.12 -31.32 78.70
N ILE A 325 4.25 -31.25 77.99
CA ILE A 325 4.33 -31.40 76.53
C ILE A 325 3.85 -32.79 76.09
N GLU A 326 4.23 -33.85 76.81
CA GLU A 326 3.75 -35.21 76.50
C GLU A 326 2.25 -35.38 76.80
N LYS A 327 1.75 -34.87 77.92
CA LYS A 327 0.32 -34.92 78.24
C LYS A 327 -0.53 -34.22 77.17
N SER A 328 0.00 -33.17 76.54
CA SER A 328 -0.67 -32.53 75.40
C SER A 328 -0.65 -33.38 74.12
N LYS A 329 0.47 -34.09 73.84
CA LYS A 329 0.60 -34.98 72.67
C LYS A 329 -0.24 -36.25 72.82
N SER A 330 -0.32 -36.85 74.02
CA SER A 330 -1.13 -38.04 74.27
C SER A 330 -2.63 -37.75 74.21
N ARG A 331 -3.07 -36.55 74.63
CA ARG A 331 -4.46 -36.08 74.43
C ARG A 331 -4.80 -35.84 72.95
N ARG A 332 -3.83 -35.39 72.13
CA ARG A 332 -4.02 -35.21 70.68
C ARG A 332 -4.02 -36.51 69.89
N ARG A 333 -3.41 -37.59 70.39
CA ARG A 333 -3.40 -38.91 69.73
C ARG A 333 -4.63 -39.78 70.06
N ARG A 334 -5.46 -39.37 71.03
CA ARG A 334 -6.73 -40.04 71.39
C ARG A 334 -7.98 -39.34 70.81
N ARG A 335 -7.78 -38.32 69.97
CA ARG A 335 -8.78 -37.72 69.09
C ARG A 335 -8.37 -38.00 67.66
#